data_AF-A0A7G8XCL1-F1
#
_entry.id   AF-A0A7G8XCL1-F1
#
_cell.length_a   1.000
_cell.length_b   1.000
_cell.length_c   1.000
_cell.angle_alpha   90.00
_cell.angle_beta   90.00
_cell.angle_gamma   90.00
#
_symmetry.space_group_name_H-M   'P 1'
#
loop_
_entity.id
_entity.type
_entity.pdbx_description
1 polymer ?
#
loop_
_entity_poly.entity_id
_entity_poly.type
_entity_poly.pdbx_seq_one_letter_code
_entity_poly.pdbx_strand_id
1 'polypeptide(L)'
;MKKWLQKTLIVAVALLTFGAISPNHEIWTNLQDKDVSKHAVGPSRSNDYSIGLEDSLVDDSLEDNSDSIEDLFITSAKKLSYMKFGTKVGPVIADEFDSVIFPKIEEAIQSTLASSGDVHKRRLAISEKPAGDYSEKIFNVYDLEDRKDLIRFHVRTEKRPKDGYYYNFHYHIAADEFTAHYSIGDIYWAKDTPPKWLS
;
A
#
# COMPACT_ATOMS: atom_id res chain seq x y z
N MET A 1 14.10 0.81 47.59
CA MET A 1 12.62 0.66 47.56
C MET A 1 12.27 -0.81 47.70
N LYS A 2 11.29 -1.19 48.55
CA LYS A 2 10.91 -2.60 48.72
C LYS A 2 10.41 -3.14 47.37
N LYS A 3 11.09 -4.17 46.84
CA LYS A 3 10.80 -4.80 45.53
C LYS A 3 9.33 -5.24 45.38
N TRP A 4 8.63 -5.43 46.49
CA TRP A 4 7.22 -5.78 46.51
C TRP A 4 6.30 -4.67 45.98
N LEU A 5 6.60 -3.41 46.28
CA LEU A 5 5.79 -2.26 45.83
C LEU A 5 5.90 -2.00 44.32
N GLN A 6 7.07 -2.30 43.74
CA GLN A 6 7.27 -2.23 42.29
C GLN A 6 6.46 -3.30 41.57
N LYS A 7 6.39 -4.52 42.12
CA LYS A 7 5.62 -5.62 41.53
C LYS A 7 4.12 -5.32 41.52
N THR A 8 3.57 -4.76 42.61
CA THR A 8 2.14 -4.41 42.67
C THR A 8 1.78 -3.30 41.70
N LEU A 9 2.65 -2.31 41.53
CA LEU A 9 2.45 -1.23 40.56
C LEU A 9 2.40 -1.77 39.12
N ILE A 10 3.33 -2.65 38.76
CA ILE A 10 3.39 -3.23 37.41
C ILE A 10 2.11 -4.02 37.09
N VAL A 11 1.63 -4.84 38.03
CA VAL A 11 0.39 -5.61 37.84
C VAL A 11 -0.84 -4.69 37.73
N ALA A 12 -0.92 -3.64 38.54
CA ALA A 12 -2.01 -2.68 38.48
C ALA A 12 -2.03 -1.91 37.15
N VAL A 13 -0.87 -1.45 36.67
CA VAL A 13 -0.74 -0.79 35.36
C VAL A 13 -1.12 -1.77 34.25
N ALA A 14 -0.63 -3.00 34.29
CA ALA A 14 -0.95 -4.01 33.29
C ALA A 14 -2.45 -4.31 33.21
N LEU A 15 -3.16 -4.38 34.35
CA LEU A 15 -4.62 -4.56 34.37
C LEU A 15 -5.38 -3.33 33.87
N LEU A 16 -4.91 -2.13 34.18
CA LEU A 16 -5.52 -0.88 33.71
C LEU A 16 -5.31 -0.65 32.22
N THR A 17 -4.20 -1.13 31.65
CA THR A 17 -3.90 -1.03 30.21
C THR A 17 -4.30 -2.29 29.43
N PHE A 18 -4.75 -3.34 30.11
CA PHE A 18 -5.24 -4.57 29.48
C PHE A 18 -6.49 -4.26 28.66
N GLY A 19 -6.37 -4.29 27.33
CA GLY A 19 -7.44 -3.93 26.40
C GLY A 19 -7.42 -2.49 25.90
N ALA A 20 -6.59 -1.60 26.46
CA ALA A 20 -6.40 -0.24 25.94
C ALA A 20 -5.36 -0.17 24.81
N ILE A 21 -4.44 -1.15 24.77
CA ILE A 21 -3.41 -1.27 23.74
C ILE A 21 -3.75 -2.51 22.92
N SER A 22 -4.31 -2.33 21.72
CA SER A 22 -4.40 -3.42 20.75
C SER A 22 -2.98 -3.84 20.35
N PRO A 23 -2.74 -5.13 20.04
CA PRO A 23 -1.46 -5.56 19.51
C PRO A 23 -1.30 -4.94 18.10
N ASN A 24 -0.76 -3.73 18.02
CA ASN A 24 -0.40 -3.14 16.75
C ASN A 24 0.87 -3.83 16.26
N HIS A 25 0.76 -4.55 15.15
CA HIS A 25 1.85 -5.34 14.56
C HIS A 25 3.08 -4.48 14.24
N GLU A 26 2.92 -3.17 14.04
CA GLU A 26 4.01 -2.24 13.73
C GLU A 26 5.01 -2.02 14.89
N ILE A 27 4.59 -2.20 16.13
CA ILE A 27 5.47 -2.04 17.29
C ILE A 27 6.41 -3.26 17.39
N TRP A 28 5.88 -4.44 17.10
CA TRP A 28 6.64 -5.70 17.20
C TRP A 28 7.66 -5.86 16.09
N THR A 29 7.38 -5.38 14.88
CA THR A 29 8.34 -5.40 13.76
C THR A 29 9.56 -4.50 14.03
N ASN A 30 9.37 -3.33 14.67
CA ASN A 30 10.46 -2.41 14.99
C ASN A 30 11.32 -2.84 16.20
N LEU A 31 10.83 -3.75 17.04
CA LEU A 31 11.56 -4.22 18.23
C LEU A 31 12.50 -5.38 17.94
N GLN A 32 12.35 -6.04 16.78
CA GLN A 32 13.15 -7.22 16.40
C GLN A 32 14.46 -6.87 15.69
N ASP A 33 14.60 -5.64 15.18
CA ASP A 33 15.79 -5.14 14.48
C ASP A 33 16.72 -4.32 15.39
N LYS A 34 17.16 -4.91 16.50
CA LYS A 34 18.28 -4.35 17.29
C LYS A 34 19.52 -5.23 17.19
N ASP A 35 20.12 -5.18 16.01
CA ASP A 35 21.57 -5.10 15.84
C ASP A 35 21.80 -4.62 14.41
N VAL A 36 22.15 -3.34 14.21
CA VAL A 36 23.33 -2.80 13.50
C VAL A 36 23.14 -1.27 13.34
N SER A 37 24.11 -0.51 13.86
CA SER A 37 24.53 0.85 13.47
C SER A 37 23.50 2.01 13.43
N LYS A 38 23.73 2.94 14.36
CA LYS A 38 23.33 4.36 14.32
C LYS A 38 23.47 4.95 12.91
N HIS A 39 22.42 5.57 12.36
CA HIS A 39 22.46 6.86 11.66
C HIS A 39 21.04 7.45 11.52
N ALA A 40 20.90 8.69 12.01
CA ALA A 40 19.89 9.72 11.69
C ALA A 40 18.40 9.31 11.51
N VAL A 41 17.60 9.53 12.55
CA VAL A 41 16.16 9.79 12.43
C VAL A 41 15.97 11.18 11.82
N GLY A 42 15.38 11.23 10.62
CA GLY A 42 14.82 12.44 10.01
C GLY A 42 13.39 12.14 9.56
N PRO A 43 12.46 13.11 9.63
CA PRO A 43 11.09 12.88 9.20
C PRO A 43 11.09 12.69 7.68
N SER A 44 10.63 11.53 7.20
CA SER A 44 10.35 11.35 5.77
C SER A 44 9.16 12.24 5.42
N ARG A 45 9.44 13.39 4.81
CA ARG A 45 8.47 14.13 4.00
C ARG A 45 8.11 13.21 2.84
N SER A 46 6.86 12.72 2.81
CA SER A 46 6.28 12.22 1.58
C SER A 46 6.23 13.39 0.60
N ASN A 47 6.90 13.24 -0.53
CA ASN A 47 6.51 14.03 -1.68
C ASN A 47 5.21 13.38 -2.17
N ASP A 48 4.23 14.22 -2.48
CA ASP A 48 2.91 13.82 -2.97
C ASP A 48 2.72 14.52 -4.31
N TYR A 49 2.39 13.78 -5.38
CA TYR A 49 1.95 14.35 -6.65
C TYR A 49 0.46 14.62 -6.53
N SER A 50 0.09 15.90 -6.49
CA SER A 50 -1.30 16.33 -6.49
C SER A 50 -1.81 16.39 -7.93
N ILE A 51 -2.73 15.50 -8.31
CA ILE A 51 -3.54 15.72 -9.50
C ILE A 51 -4.81 16.42 -9.01
N GLY A 52 -4.72 17.74 -8.86
CA GLY A 52 -5.87 18.58 -8.56
C GLY A 52 -6.70 18.81 -9.81
N LEU A 53 -8.03 18.72 -9.70
CA LEU A 53 -9.02 19.10 -10.73
C LEU A 53 -8.94 20.59 -11.16
N GLU A 54 -7.95 21.34 -10.67
CA GLU A 54 -7.73 22.77 -10.93
C GLU A 54 -6.31 23.06 -11.45
N ASP A 55 -5.43 22.06 -11.59
CA ASP A 55 -4.01 22.24 -11.92
C ASP A 55 -3.66 21.86 -13.38
N SER A 56 -4.64 21.91 -14.29
CA SER A 56 -4.38 21.69 -15.73
C SER A 56 -3.61 22.83 -16.42
N LEU A 57 -2.83 23.63 -15.69
CA LEU A 57 -1.98 24.64 -16.27
C LEU A 57 -0.58 24.59 -15.64
N VAL A 58 0.40 24.32 -16.53
CA VAL A 58 1.84 24.58 -16.43
C VAL A 58 2.72 23.38 -16.02
N ASP A 59 3.03 22.53 -16.99
CA ASP A 59 4.42 22.15 -17.28
C ASP A 59 4.65 22.14 -18.81
N ASP A 60 5.53 23.03 -19.26
CA ASP A 60 5.85 23.34 -20.65
C ASP A 60 6.99 22.42 -21.12
N SER A 61 6.70 21.14 -21.39
CA SER A 61 7.67 20.29 -22.14
C SER A 61 7.18 18.93 -22.66
N LEU A 62 5.88 18.62 -22.77
CA LEU A 62 5.47 17.34 -23.38
C LEU A 62 4.25 17.49 -24.30
N GLU A 63 4.35 16.77 -25.41
CA GLU A 63 3.43 16.73 -26.54
C GLU A 63 1.96 16.53 -26.13
N ASP A 64 1.12 17.44 -26.65
CA ASP A 64 -0.28 17.28 -27.04
C ASP A 64 -0.90 15.89 -26.81
N ASN A 65 -1.30 15.60 -25.56
CA ASN A 65 -2.34 14.63 -25.25
C ASN A 65 -3.10 15.17 -24.05
N SER A 66 -4.32 15.66 -24.27
CA SER A 66 -5.27 15.91 -23.19
C SER A 66 -5.77 14.57 -22.65
N ASP A 67 -4.88 13.78 -22.06
CA ASP A 67 -5.24 12.59 -21.31
C ASP A 67 -6.15 13.03 -20.18
N SER A 68 -7.28 12.35 -20.00
CA SER A 68 -8.19 12.68 -18.91
C SER A 68 -7.46 12.49 -17.57
N ILE A 69 -7.86 13.22 -16.53
CA ILE A 69 -7.30 13.03 -15.17
C ILE A 69 -7.38 11.56 -14.74
N GLU A 70 -8.42 10.86 -15.19
CA GLU A 70 -8.58 9.42 -14.99
C GLU A 70 -7.46 8.63 -15.66
N ASP A 71 -7.13 8.91 -16.93
CA ASP A 71 -6.03 8.26 -17.66
C ASP A 71 -4.67 8.48 -16.98
N LEU A 72 -4.41 9.68 -16.47
CA LEU A 72 -3.19 9.99 -15.73
C LEU A 72 -3.12 9.20 -14.41
N PHE A 73 -4.26 9.03 -13.74
CA PHE A 73 -4.36 8.29 -12.49
C PHE A 73 -4.14 6.79 -12.70
N ILE A 74 -4.79 6.22 -13.72
CA ILE A 74 -4.62 4.83 -14.14
C ILE A 74 -3.17 4.57 -14.55
N THR A 75 -2.58 5.44 -15.37
CA THR A 75 -1.17 5.35 -15.79
C THR A 75 -0.23 5.35 -14.57
N SER A 76 -0.50 6.22 -13.58
CA SER A 76 0.28 6.28 -12.34
C SER A 76 0.16 5.00 -11.51
N ALA A 77 -1.05 4.44 -11.37
CA ALA A 77 -1.29 3.18 -10.68
C ALA A 77 -0.53 2.01 -11.32
N LYS A 78 -0.53 1.94 -12.66
CA LYS A 78 0.24 0.95 -13.42
C LYS A 78 1.74 1.10 -13.16
N LYS A 79 2.26 2.33 -13.28
CA LYS A 79 3.67 2.65 -13.03
C LYS A 79 4.11 2.27 -11.63
N LEU A 80 3.32 2.58 -10.60
CA LEU A 80 3.60 2.24 -9.20
C LEU A 80 3.64 0.73 -8.98
N SER A 81 2.78 -0.01 -9.66
CA SER A 81 2.78 -1.48 -9.64
C SER A 81 4.06 -2.05 -10.26
N TYR A 82 4.48 -1.55 -11.43
CA TYR A 82 5.74 -1.99 -12.03
C TYR A 82 6.97 -1.58 -11.21
N MET A 83 6.95 -0.40 -10.58
CA MET A 83 8.00 -0.01 -9.63
C MET A 83 8.08 -1.00 -8.48
N LYS A 84 6.94 -1.40 -7.90
CA LYS A 84 6.85 -2.43 -6.84
C LYS A 84 7.51 -3.75 -7.26
N PHE A 85 7.21 -4.23 -8.46
CA PHE A 85 7.71 -5.51 -8.96
C PHE A 85 9.21 -5.47 -9.22
N GLY A 86 9.76 -4.29 -9.53
CA GLY A 86 11.16 -4.13 -9.84
C GLY A 86 11.55 -4.86 -11.13
N THR A 87 12.86 -4.92 -11.36
CA THR A 87 13.44 -5.42 -12.60
C THR A 87 13.42 -6.94 -12.72
N LYS A 88 13.33 -7.65 -11.59
CA LYS A 88 13.33 -9.12 -11.55
C LYS A 88 11.95 -9.74 -11.66
N VAL A 89 10.97 -9.21 -10.94
CA VAL A 89 9.60 -9.76 -10.95
C VAL A 89 8.80 -9.21 -12.12
N GLY A 90 8.91 -7.90 -12.37
CA GLY A 90 8.09 -7.18 -13.34
C GLY A 90 8.02 -7.85 -14.73
N PRO A 91 9.16 -8.12 -15.38
CA PRO A 91 9.16 -8.74 -16.71
C PRO A 91 8.54 -10.14 -16.77
N VAL A 92 8.52 -10.88 -15.65
CA VAL A 92 8.02 -12.27 -15.61
C VAL A 92 6.52 -12.31 -15.49
N ILE A 93 5.92 -11.37 -14.75
CA ILE A 93 4.48 -11.33 -14.49
C ILE A 93 3.74 -10.32 -15.35
N ALA A 94 4.44 -9.57 -16.20
CA ALA A 94 3.89 -8.44 -16.95
C ALA A 94 2.64 -8.80 -17.76
N ASP A 95 2.69 -9.89 -18.54
CA ASP A 95 1.59 -10.27 -19.42
C ASP A 95 0.31 -10.60 -18.64
N GLU A 96 0.42 -11.40 -17.57
CA GLU A 96 -0.73 -11.78 -16.74
C GLU A 96 -1.20 -10.60 -15.87
N PHE A 97 -0.27 -9.78 -15.38
CA PHE A 97 -0.61 -8.58 -14.64
C PHE A 97 -1.42 -7.61 -15.50
N ASP A 98 -0.93 -7.29 -16.70
CA ASP A 98 -1.56 -6.33 -17.60
C ASP A 98 -2.91 -6.81 -18.15
N SER A 99 -3.04 -8.11 -18.42
CA SER A 99 -4.26 -8.67 -19.03
C SER A 99 -5.33 -9.10 -18.02
N VAL A 100 -4.94 -9.44 -16.78
CA VAL A 100 -5.87 -10.03 -15.80
C VAL A 100 -6.00 -9.21 -14.52
N ILE A 101 -4.89 -8.75 -13.95
CA ILE A 101 -4.89 -8.10 -12.63
C ILE A 101 -5.19 -6.60 -12.75
N PHE A 102 -4.51 -5.91 -13.66
CA PHE A 102 -4.60 -4.47 -13.79
C PHE A 102 -6.00 -3.97 -14.17
N PRO A 103 -6.74 -4.60 -15.12
CA PRO A 103 -8.11 -4.18 -15.42
C PRO A 103 -9.05 -4.24 -14.19
N LYS A 104 -8.82 -5.18 -13.28
CA LYS A 104 -9.60 -5.29 -12.03
C LYS A 104 -9.19 -4.25 -10.99
N ILE A 105 -7.94 -3.79 -11.01
CA ILE A 105 -7.50 -2.65 -10.20
C ILE A 105 -8.23 -1.38 -10.67
N GLU A 106 -8.31 -1.15 -11.98
CA GLU A 106 -9.05 -0.03 -12.57
C GLU A 106 -10.53 -0.08 -12.15
N GLU A 107 -11.18 -1.23 -12.31
CA GLU A 107 -12.57 -1.45 -11.89
C GLU A 107 -12.78 -1.17 -10.39
N ALA A 108 -11.86 -1.61 -9.53
CA ALA A 108 -11.93 -1.39 -8.09
C ALA A 108 -11.79 0.10 -7.72
N ILE A 109 -10.93 0.85 -8.41
CA ILE A 109 -10.81 2.30 -8.26
C ILE A 109 -12.13 2.95 -8.69
N GLN A 110 -12.60 2.69 -9.91
CA GLN A 110 -13.82 3.28 -10.45
C GLN A 110 -15.05 3.01 -9.56
N SER A 111 -15.20 1.77 -9.09
CA SER A 111 -16.32 1.35 -8.24
C SER A 111 -16.28 2.02 -6.85
N THR A 112 -15.09 2.12 -6.26
CA THR A 112 -14.90 2.77 -4.95
C THR A 112 -15.16 4.26 -5.04
N LEU A 113 -14.67 4.90 -6.10
CA LEU A 113 -14.93 6.30 -6.37
C LEU A 113 -16.43 6.51 -6.63
N ALA A 114 -17.06 5.82 -7.57
CA ALA A 114 -18.49 6.00 -7.87
C ALA A 114 -19.40 5.87 -6.62
N SER A 115 -19.10 4.92 -5.74
CA SER A 115 -19.87 4.69 -4.50
C SER A 115 -19.77 5.82 -3.47
N SER A 116 -18.75 6.67 -3.58
CA SER A 116 -18.45 7.70 -2.59
C SER A 116 -19.26 9.00 -2.77
N GLY A 117 -20.12 9.10 -3.80
CA GLY A 117 -21.22 10.09 -3.90
C GLY A 117 -20.86 11.51 -4.37
N ASP A 118 -19.58 11.90 -4.34
CA ASP A 118 -19.14 13.25 -4.73
C ASP A 118 -17.72 13.26 -5.32
N VAL A 119 -17.37 12.25 -6.14
CA VAL A 119 -16.03 12.09 -6.75
C VAL A 119 -15.58 13.34 -7.48
N HIS A 120 -16.48 13.99 -8.21
CA HIS A 120 -16.17 15.19 -9.00
C HIS A 120 -15.80 16.42 -8.14
N LYS A 121 -15.98 16.37 -6.82
CA LYS A 121 -15.54 17.43 -5.90
C LYS A 121 -14.29 17.07 -5.11
N ARG A 122 -13.88 15.80 -5.09
CA ARG A 122 -12.72 15.37 -4.31
C ARG A 122 -11.42 15.63 -5.06
N ARG A 123 -10.45 16.18 -4.34
CA ARG A 123 -9.07 16.25 -4.78
C ARG A 123 -8.40 14.92 -4.44
N LEU A 124 -8.17 14.08 -5.43
CA LEU A 124 -7.58 12.76 -5.24
C LEU A 124 -6.07 12.76 -5.48
N ALA A 125 -5.36 11.90 -4.78
CA ALA A 125 -3.95 11.62 -5.02
C ALA A 125 -3.65 10.13 -4.85
N ILE A 126 -2.51 9.74 -5.41
CA ILE A 126 -1.97 8.37 -5.33
C ILE A 126 -0.63 8.41 -4.63
N SER A 127 -0.36 7.45 -3.75
CA SER A 127 0.92 7.40 -3.04
C SER A 127 2.09 7.19 -3.99
N GLU A 128 3.20 7.87 -3.79
CA GLU A 128 4.32 7.86 -4.73
C GLU A 128 5.27 6.66 -4.63
N LYS A 129 5.28 5.96 -3.49
CA LYS A 129 6.31 4.94 -3.21
C LYS A 129 5.72 3.62 -2.74
N PRO A 130 5.85 2.55 -3.55
CA PRO A 130 5.63 1.19 -3.08
C PRO A 130 6.65 0.82 -2.00
N ALA A 131 6.27 -0.10 -1.12
CA ALA A 131 7.16 -0.63 -0.11
C ALA A 131 8.02 -1.78 -0.67
N GLY A 132 9.25 -1.94 -0.17
CA GLY A 132 10.18 -2.98 -0.61
C GLY A 132 10.12 -4.29 0.17
N ASP A 133 11.12 -5.14 -0.07
CA ASP A 133 11.35 -6.39 0.65
C ASP A 133 10.16 -7.35 0.57
N TYR A 134 9.53 -7.63 1.72
CA TYR A 134 8.35 -8.50 1.84
C TYR A 134 7.08 -7.71 2.18
N SER A 135 7.15 -6.37 2.21
CA SER A 135 5.98 -5.54 2.50
C SER A 135 4.95 -5.69 1.40
N GLU A 136 3.65 -5.63 1.74
CA GLU A 136 2.58 -5.89 0.78
C GLU A 136 2.16 -4.64 -0.01
N LYS A 137 2.36 -3.44 0.55
CA LYS A 137 1.89 -2.19 -0.04
C LYS A 137 2.44 -1.97 -1.46
N ILE A 138 1.54 -1.75 -2.41
CA ILE A 138 1.85 -1.23 -3.75
C ILE A 138 1.61 0.27 -3.76
N PHE A 139 0.35 0.69 -3.63
CA PHE A 139 -0.04 2.10 -3.56
C PHE A 139 -1.40 2.25 -2.86
N ASN A 140 -1.76 3.48 -2.53
CA ASN A 140 -3.08 3.85 -2.02
C ASN A 140 -3.59 5.09 -2.76
N VAL A 141 -4.91 5.16 -2.92
CA VAL A 141 -5.64 6.34 -3.37
C VAL A 141 -6.21 7.02 -2.14
N TYR A 142 -6.02 8.33 -2.04
CA TYR A 142 -6.45 9.11 -0.88
C TYR A 142 -7.01 10.47 -1.29
N ASP A 143 -7.82 11.01 -0.40
CA ASP A 143 -8.35 12.37 -0.50
C ASP A 143 -7.31 13.37 0.02
N LEU A 144 -6.99 14.40 -0.75
CA LEU A 144 -6.01 15.44 -0.40
C LEU A 144 -6.53 16.45 0.63
N GLU A 145 -7.85 16.70 0.68
CA GLU A 145 -8.44 17.64 1.63
C GLU A 145 -8.41 17.03 3.04
N ASP A 146 -8.88 15.79 3.14
CA ASP A 146 -9.01 15.08 4.40
C ASP A 146 -7.73 14.31 4.80
N ARG A 147 -6.81 14.10 3.84
CA ARG A 147 -5.63 13.23 3.96
C ARG A 147 -5.98 11.82 4.45
N LYS A 148 -7.10 11.28 3.95
CA LYS A 148 -7.61 9.95 4.28
C LYS A 148 -7.55 9.04 3.07
N ASP A 149 -7.05 7.84 3.30
CA ASP A 149 -7.10 6.77 2.31
C ASP A 149 -8.54 6.41 1.97
N LEU A 150 -8.79 6.14 0.69
CA LEU A 150 -10.06 5.65 0.18
C LEU A 150 -9.97 4.17 -0.18
N ILE A 151 -8.86 3.78 -0.83
CA ILE A 151 -8.58 2.40 -1.24
C ILE A 151 -7.07 2.15 -1.22
N ARG A 152 -6.65 0.97 -0.76
CA ARG A 152 -5.25 0.53 -0.66
C ARG A 152 -5.06 -0.74 -1.47
N PHE A 153 -4.03 -0.79 -2.32
CA PHE A 153 -3.71 -1.93 -3.17
C PHE A 153 -2.43 -2.61 -2.70
N HIS A 154 -2.54 -3.91 -2.44
CA HIS A 154 -1.49 -4.73 -1.86
C HIS A 154 -1.22 -5.97 -2.73
N VAL A 155 0.00 -6.49 -2.63
CA VAL A 155 0.39 -7.79 -3.19
C VAL A 155 1.20 -8.56 -2.15
N ARG A 156 0.77 -9.79 -1.87
CA ARG A 156 1.48 -10.69 -0.96
C ARG A 156 2.08 -11.87 -1.71
N THR A 157 3.24 -12.31 -1.26
CA THR A 157 3.83 -13.57 -1.71
C THR A 157 3.26 -14.71 -0.86
N GLU A 158 2.50 -15.60 -1.48
CA GLU A 158 1.88 -16.76 -0.82
C GLU A 158 2.58 -18.06 -1.24
N LYS A 159 2.98 -18.88 -0.27
CA LYS A 159 3.47 -20.24 -0.53
C LYS A 159 2.33 -21.24 -0.39
N ARG A 160 1.88 -21.80 -1.51
CA ARG A 160 0.86 -22.85 -1.54
C ARG A 160 1.52 -24.24 -1.45
N PRO A 161 1.10 -25.10 -0.51
CA PRO A 161 1.66 -26.44 -0.38
C PRO A 161 1.63 -27.21 -1.71
N LYS A 162 2.76 -27.83 -2.06
CA LYS A 162 2.99 -28.58 -3.32
C LYS A 162 2.94 -27.75 -4.60
N ASP A 163 2.28 -26.60 -4.64
CA ASP A 163 2.08 -25.81 -5.86
C ASP A 163 3.19 -24.80 -6.10
N GLY A 164 3.75 -24.21 -5.05
CA GLY A 164 4.83 -23.23 -5.13
C GLY A 164 4.39 -21.86 -4.63
N TYR A 165 4.98 -20.82 -5.19
CA TYR A 165 4.75 -19.43 -4.81
C TYR A 165 3.81 -18.73 -5.78
N TYR A 166 2.94 -17.90 -5.23
CA TYR A 166 1.98 -17.07 -5.95
C TYR A 166 2.07 -15.64 -5.44
N TYR A 167 1.78 -14.67 -6.31
CA TYR A 167 1.50 -13.30 -5.91
C TYR A 167 0.00 -13.10 -5.84
N ASN A 168 -0.53 -12.90 -4.64
CA ASN A 168 -1.94 -12.64 -4.41
C ASN A 168 -2.17 -11.12 -4.31
N PHE A 169 -2.91 -10.59 -5.27
CA PHE A 169 -3.29 -9.19 -5.35
C PHE A 169 -4.64 -8.98 -4.66
N HIS A 170 -4.71 -7.96 -3.82
CA HIS A 170 -5.92 -7.61 -3.10
C HIS A 170 -5.97 -6.11 -2.80
N TYR A 171 -7.15 -5.64 -2.41
CA TYR A 171 -7.34 -4.27 -1.96
C TYR A 171 -8.16 -4.20 -0.68
N HIS A 172 -8.08 -3.03 -0.05
CA HIS A 172 -8.83 -2.66 1.16
C HIS A 172 -9.51 -1.31 0.91
N ILE A 173 -10.71 -1.10 1.45
CA ILE A 173 -11.46 0.15 1.25
C ILE A 173 -11.72 0.87 2.58
N ALA A 174 -11.96 2.17 2.54
CA ALA A 174 -12.28 2.92 3.75
C ALA A 174 -13.64 2.54 4.36
N ALA A 175 -14.59 2.06 3.54
CA ALA A 175 -15.96 1.75 3.96
C ALA A 175 -16.07 0.64 5.01
N ASP A 176 -15.08 -0.25 5.08
CA ASP A 176 -14.98 -1.33 6.06
C ASP A 176 -13.78 -1.15 7.01
N GLU A 177 -13.29 0.09 7.13
CA GLU A 177 -12.12 0.45 7.93
C GLU A 177 -10.84 -0.33 7.54
N PHE A 178 -10.73 -0.71 6.27
CA PHE A 178 -9.63 -1.49 5.69
C PHE A 178 -9.48 -2.90 6.29
N THR A 179 -10.56 -3.49 6.78
CA THR A 179 -10.50 -4.79 7.47
C THR A 179 -10.63 -5.98 6.52
N ALA A 180 -11.48 -5.92 5.48
CA ALA A 180 -11.60 -7.00 4.53
C ALA A 180 -10.48 -6.96 3.49
N HIS A 181 -10.14 -8.15 2.99
CA HIS A 181 -9.19 -8.32 1.89
C HIS A 181 -10.00 -8.68 0.64
N TYR A 182 -10.26 -7.70 -0.20
CA TYR A 182 -10.97 -7.92 -1.45
C TYR A 182 -10.00 -8.50 -2.48
N SER A 183 -10.20 -9.76 -2.86
CA SER A 183 -9.31 -10.47 -3.78
C SER A 183 -9.44 -9.93 -5.21
N ILE A 184 -8.31 -9.65 -5.85
CA ILE A 184 -8.23 -9.25 -7.26
C ILE A 184 -7.89 -10.47 -8.11
N GLY A 185 -6.89 -11.23 -7.68
CA GLY A 185 -6.42 -12.42 -8.38
C GLY A 185 -5.05 -12.87 -7.90
N ASP A 186 -4.60 -13.99 -8.45
CA ASP A 186 -3.29 -14.58 -8.18
C ASP A 186 -2.51 -14.73 -9.47
N ILE A 187 -1.20 -14.50 -9.41
CA ILE A 187 -0.25 -14.86 -10.48
C ILE A 187 0.68 -15.94 -9.95
N TYR A 188 0.87 -17.02 -10.69
CA TYR A 188 1.84 -18.05 -10.33
C TYR A 188 3.26 -17.56 -10.59
N TRP A 189 4.17 -17.75 -9.63
CA TRP A 189 5.59 -17.48 -9.81
C TRP A 189 6.35 -18.74 -10.24
N ALA A 190 6.65 -19.61 -9.28
CA ALA A 190 7.45 -20.82 -9.47
C ALA A 190 7.40 -21.70 -8.22
N LYS A 191 8.04 -22.87 -8.26
CA LYS A 191 8.30 -23.67 -7.04
C LYS A 191 9.29 -22.99 -6.10
N ASP A 192 10.21 -22.21 -6.65
CA ASP A 192 11.26 -21.53 -5.91
C ASP A 192 10.79 -20.22 -5.30
N THR A 193 11.43 -19.81 -4.21
CA THR A 193 11.13 -18.55 -3.53
C THR A 193 11.38 -17.38 -4.49
N PRO A 194 10.41 -16.47 -4.68
CA PRO A 194 10.61 -15.30 -5.51
C PRO A 194 11.63 -14.33 -4.91
N PRO A 195 12.23 -13.46 -5.74
CA PRO A 195 13.02 -12.36 -5.23
C PRO A 195 12.12 -11.39 -4.45
N LYS A 196 12.77 -10.54 -3.65
CA LYS A 196 12.09 -9.48 -2.88
C LYS A 196 11.52 -8.39 -3.79
N TRP A 197 10.58 -7.62 -3.29
CA TRP A 197 10.07 -6.42 -3.98
C TRP A 197 11.15 -5.35 -4.16
N LEU A 198 10.99 -4.52 -5.19
CA LEU A 198 11.95 -3.47 -5.58
C LEU A 198 13.36 -4.00 -5.93
N SER A 199 13.46 -5.22 -6.47
CA SER A 199 14.74 -5.90 -6.74
C SER A 199 15.17 -6.02 -8.20
#